data_AF-A0A7K2AKL3-F1
#
_entry.id   AF-A0A7K2AKL3-F1
#
_cell.length_a   1.000
_cell.length_b   1.000
_cell.length_c   1.000
_cell.angle_alpha   90.00
_cell.angle_beta   90.00
_cell.angle_gamma   90.00
#
_symmetry.space_group_name_H-M   'P 1'
#
loop_
_entity.id
_entity.type
_entity.pdbx_description
1 polymer ?
#
loop_
_entity_poly.entity_id
_entity_poly.type
_entity_poly.pdbx_seq_one_letter_code
_entity_poly.pdbx_strand_id
1 'polypeptide(L)'
;MNHPPKPQEFSLIDIREVWPGEAKEFTPWLAENLGTLSEHLAISQLDVEETEVVMPGGRKLDILAKDADGAKWAIENQYGQADHDHLTRALAYAVGLECRAVILVAESHREEFVAVADEWNRYSEAYGQSGIRLFLAAIEAGKIGDSDPGYRFRMVVGPNEWKSEAATRERPLSEADRVRHAERREFWSGLQEVMRHRKRTIGTIAGGDYSWVSLINKGPFNLQFAVTTKSSRVELRIESADREENNRLFDELHENREKIEVALGTTLEWVKKKEHRSNRIHWTPKGACGYRSSAPARTDGYKALADAMYKFHDALMPHIEQLV
;
A
#
# COMPACT_ATOMS: atom_id res chain seq x y z
N MET A 1 -46.77 -6.24 -9.02
CA MET A 1 -45.57 -6.80 -9.70
C MET A 1 -44.69 -5.63 -10.08
N ASN A 2 -43.54 -5.45 -9.43
CA ASN A 2 -42.57 -4.45 -9.89
C ASN A 2 -41.89 -5.02 -11.14
N HIS A 3 -42.18 -4.44 -12.30
CA HIS A 3 -41.37 -4.72 -13.47
C HIS A 3 -39.94 -4.24 -13.20
N PRO A 4 -38.90 -5.00 -13.61
CA PRO A 4 -37.54 -4.51 -13.53
C PRO A 4 -37.42 -3.20 -14.33
N PRO A 5 -36.63 -2.23 -13.86
CA PRO A 5 -36.41 -0.99 -14.59
C PRO A 5 -35.90 -1.32 -16.00
N LYS A 6 -36.42 -0.62 -17.01
CA LYS A 6 -35.98 -0.81 -18.40
C LYS A 6 -34.51 -0.39 -18.50
N PRO A 7 -33.65 -1.20 -19.16
CA PRO A 7 -32.28 -0.80 -19.42
C PRO A 7 -32.25 0.44 -20.31
N GLN A 8 -31.30 1.33 -20.04
CA GLN A 8 -31.04 2.52 -20.84
C GLN A 8 -29.68 2.39 -21.52
N GLU A 9 -29.54 2.99 -22.70
CA GLU A 9 -28.29 2.99 -23.46
C GLU A 9 -27.30 3.99 -22.86
N PHE A 10 -26.02 3.59 -22.82
CA PHE A 10 -24.92 4.46 -22.45
C PHE A 10 -24.33 5.10 -23.70
N SER A 11 -24.21 6.42 -23.73
CA SER A 11 -23.59 7.16 -24.82
C SER A 11 -22.30 7.84 -24.35
N LEU A 12 -21.21 7.65 -25.09
CA LEU A 12 -19.99 8.43 -24.91
C LEU A 12 -20.24 9.89 -25.31
N ILE A 13 -19.61 10.80 -24.58
CA ILE A 13 -19.60 12.24 -24.85
C ILE A 13 -18.15 12.74 -24.93
N ASP A 14 -17.94 13.96 -25.45
CA ASP A 14 -16.61 14.58 -25.42
C ASP A 14 -16.22 14.84 -23.95
N ILE A 15 -15.02 14.44 -23.55
CA ILE A 15 -14.53 14.69 -22.17
C ILE A 15 -14.47 16.19 -21.85
N ARG A 16 -14.42 17.05 -22.87
CA ARG A 16 -14.50 18.52 -22.74
C ARG A 16 -15.87 19.02 -22.27
N GLU A 17 -16.91 18.20 -22.37
CA GLU A 17 -18.21 18.51 -21.75
C GLU A 17 -18.18 18.35 -20.23
N VAL A 18 -17.25 17.54 -19.71
CA VAL A 18 -17.03 17.34 -18.27
C VAL A 18 -15.94 18.27 -17.74
N TRP A 19 -14.83 18.35 -18.46
CA TRP A 19 -13.68 19.19 -18.13
C TRP A 19 -13.29 20.02 -19.36
N PRO A 20 -13.80 21.26 -19.50
CA PRO A 20 -13.52 22.11 -20.67
C PRO A 20 -12.03 22.32 -20.98
N GLY A 21 -11.17 22.37 -19.97
CA GLY A 21 -9.72 22.56 -20.12
C GLY A 21 -8.87 21.50 -19.41
N GLU A 22 -7.90 20.93 -20.13
CA GLU A 22 -6.99 19.93 -19.61
C GLU A 22 -6.17 20.43 -18.39
N ALA A 23 -5.31 21.42 -18.61
CA ALA A 23 -4.40 21.91 -17.57
C ALA A 23 -5.10 22.63 -16.40
N LYS A 24 -6.27 23.24 -16.66
CA LYS A 24 -6.98 24.06 -15.67
C LYS A 24 -8.06 23.32 -14.90
N GLU A 25 -8.55 22.20 -15.45
CA GLU A 25 -9.70 21.49 -14.88
C GLU A 25 -9.40 20.00 -14.74
N PHE A 26 -9.03 19.30 -15.82
CA PHE A 26 -8.81 17.86 -15.74
C PHE A 26 -7.59 17.47 -14.91
N THR A 27 -6.42 18.10 -15.10
CA THR A 27 -5.22 17.77 -14.32
C THR A 27 -5.41 18.02 -12.81
N PRO A 28 -5.92 19.19 -12.36
CA PRO A 28 -6.22 19.40 -10.95
C PRO A 28 -7.26 18.40 -10.42
N TRP A 29 -8.32 18.14 -11.18
CA TRP A 29 -9.35 17.18 -10.79
C TRP A 29 -8.79 15.76 -10.70
N LEU A 30 -7.94 15.33 -11.63
CA LEU A 30 -7.29 14.02 -11.62
C LEU A 30 -6.41 13.86 -10.37
N ALA A 31 -5.64 14.89 -10.02
CA ALA A 31 -4.83 14.91 -8.80
C ALA A 31 -5.71 14.71 -7.55
N GLU A 32 -6.85 15.39 -7.45
CA GLU A 32 -7.78 15.23 -6.33
C GLU A 32 -8.50 13.86 -6.31
N ASN A 33 -8.52 13.14 -7.43
CA ASN A 33 -9.30 11.92 -7.63
C ASN A 33 -8.44 10.68 -7.95
N LEU A 34 -7.15 10.68 -7.59
CA LEU A 34 -6.25 9.54 -7.81
C LEU A 34 -6.74 8.24 -7.18
N GLY A 35 -7.52 8.29 -6.09
CA GLY A 35 -8.16 7.11 -5.52
C GLY A 35 -9.11 6.41 -6.49
N THR A 36 -9.90 7.17 -7.25
CA THR A 36 -10.79 6.60 -8.29
C THR A 36 -10.00 6.03 -9.46
N LEU A 37 -8.90 6.70 -9.85
CA LEU A 37 -7.97 6.17 -10.85
C LEU A 37 -7.39 4.82 -10.39
N SER A 38 -6.91 4.74 -9.15
CA SER A 38 -6.37 3.50 -8.57
C SER A 38 -7.38 2.38 -8.59
N GLU A 39 -8.61 2.65 -8.15
CA GLU A 39 -9.70 1.67 -8.13
C GLU A 39 -10.04 1.16 -9.54
N HIS A 40 -10.27 2.08 -10.49
CA HIS A 40 -10.62 1.71 -11.86
C HIS A 40 -9.51 0.94 -12.59
N LEU A 41 -8.24 1.20 -12.25
CA LEU A 41 -7.10 0.48 -12.81
C LEU A 41 -6.70 -0.76 -11.99
N ALA A 42 -7.38 -1.05 -10.88
CA ALA A 42 -7.07 -2.13 -9.94
C ALA A 42 -5.62 -2.09 -9.38
N ILE A 43 -5.04 -0.90 -9.23
CA ILE A 43 -3.67 -0.73 -8.72
C ILE A 43 -3.68 -0.31 -7.24
N SER A 44 -2.49 -0.28 -6.63
CA SER A 44 -2.31 0.28 -5.29
C SER A 44 -2.91 1.68 -5.19
N GLN A 45 -3.47 2.02 -4.03
CA GLN A 45 -3.95 3.37 -3.75
C GLN A 45 -2.82 4.37 -3.93
N LEU A 46 -3.11 5.45 -4.67
CA LEU A 46 -2.19 6.54 -4.93
C LEU A 46 -2.68 7.83 -4.24
N ASP A 47 -1.74 8.51 -3.60
CA ASP A 47 -1.92 9.84 -3.02
C ASP A 47 -0.98 10.82 -3.75
N VAL A 48 -1.44 12.05 -3.98
CA VAL A 48 -0.62 13.10 -4.60
C VAL A 48 0.54 13.47 -3.69
N GLU A 49 1.76 13.46 -4.24
CA GLU A 49 2.94 14.03 -3.59
C GLU A 49 3.15 15.49 -4.04
N GLU A 50 3.10 15.73 -5.35
CA GLU A 50 3.32 17.06 -5.94
C GLU A 50 2.66 17.14 -7.33
N THR A 51 2.25 18.34 -7.74
CA THR A 51 1.71 18.62 -9.08
C THR A 51 2.61 19.62 -9.80
N GLU A 52 2.66 19.56 -11.13
CA GLU A 52 3.50 20.45 -11.96
C GLU A 52 5.01 20.39 -11.60
N VAL A 53 5.56 19.20 -11.35
CA VAL A 53 6.95 19.03 -10.88
C VAL A 53 7.94 19.49 -11.95
N VAL A 54 8.65 20.59 -11.66
CA VAL A 54 9.66 21.16 -12.55
C VAL A 54 10.97 20.40 -12.42
N MET A 55 11.50 19.94 -13.55
CA MET A 55 12.80 19.27 -13.61
C MET A 55 13.81 20.06 -14.46
N PRO A 56 15.12 19.77 -14.36
CA PRO A 56 16.14 20.39 -15.21
C PRO A 56 15.77 20.28 -16.70
N GLY A 57 15.74 21.42 -17.40
CA GLY A 57 15.26 21.51 -18.79
C GLY A 57 13.88 22.16 -18.96
N GLY A 58 13.21 22.58 -17.86
CA GLY A 58 12.06 23.49 -17.88
C GLY A 58 10.71 22.86 -18.23
N ARG A 59 10.69 21.55 -18.53
CA ARG A 59 9.44 20.79 -18.65
C ARG A 59 8.91 20.37 -17.27
N LYS A 60 7.61 20.08 -17.21
CA LYS A 60 6.88 19.73 -15.99
C LYS A 60 6.24 18.34 -16.12
N LEU A 61 6.30 17.56 -15.03
CA LEU A 61 5.45 16.39 -14.83
C LEU A 61 4.10 16.87 -14.29
N ASP A 62 2.99 16.39 -14.84
CA ASP A 62 1.66 16.81 -14.37
C ASP A 62 1.44 16.45 -12.90
N ILE A 63 1.64 15.18 -12.54
CA ILE A 63 1.40 14.69 -11.18
C ILE A 63 2.50 13.70 -10.79
N LEU A 64 3.12 13.94 -9.63
CA LEU A 64 3.91 12.96 -8.89
C LEU A 64 3.04 12.43 -7.75
N ALA A 65 2.84 11.12 -7.71
CA ALA A 65 2.06 10.43 -6.68
C ALA A 65 2.92 9.46 -5.89
N LYS A 66 2.37 8.97 -4.77
CA LYS A 66 2.95 7.91 -3.94
C LYS A 66 1.92 6.84 -3.64
N ASP A 67 2.37 5.60 -3.56
CA ASP A 67 1.57 4.51 -3.01
C ASP A 67 1.69 4.40 -1.49
N ALA A 68 0.92 3.47 -0.91
CA ALA A 68 0.91 3.17 0.52
C ALA A 68 2.28 2.74 1.10
N ASP A 69 3.19 2.22 0.26
CA ASP A 69 4.57 1.86 0.65
C ASP A 69 5.54 3.05 0.51
N GLY A 70 5.06 4.19 0.02
CA GLY A 70 5.82 5.41 -0.22
C GLY A 70 6.60 5.41 -1.53
N ALA A 71 6.38 4.43 -2.42
CA ALA A 71 7.01 4.40 -3.72
C ALA A 71 6.37 5.44 -4.65
N LYS A 72 7.19 6.12 -5.46
CA LYS A 72 6.74 7.21 -6.32
C LYS A 72 6.17 6.73 -7.65
N TRP A 73 5.20 7.48 -8.17
CA TRP A 73 4.50 7.21 -9.42
C TRP A 73 4.46 8.49 -10.25
N ALA A 74 4.99 8.45 -11.47
CA ALA A 74 4.89 9.56 -12.40
C ALA A 74 3.59 9.45 -13.19
N ILE A 75 2.80 10.50 -13.24
CA ILE A 75 1.53 10.52 -13.97
C ILE A 75 1.53 11.72 -14.92
N GLU A 76 1.24 11.44 -16.18
CA GLU A 76 0.99 12.43 -17.23
C GLU A 76 -0.43 12.21 -17.75
N ASN A 77 -1.10 13.30 -18.10
CA ASN A 77 -2.41 13.22 -18.74
C ASN A 77 -2.42 14.06 -20.02
N GLN A 78 -3.27 13.67 -20.98
CA GLN A 78 -3.55 14.52 -22.14
C GLN A 78 -4.95 14.28 -22.69
N TYR A 79 -5.52 15.29 -23.33
CA TYR A 79 -6.72 15.10 -24.14
C TYR A 79 -6.37 14.47 -25.50
N GLY A 80 -7.34 13.76 -26.07
CA GLY A 80 -7.19 13.08 -27.35
C GLY A 80 -6.30 11.84 -27.28
N GLN A 81 -5.63 11.55 -28.38
CA GLN A 81 -4.75 10.39 -28.50
C GLN A 81 -3.38 10.67 -27.91
N ALA A 82 -2.87 9.73 -27.13
CA ALA A 82 -1.54 9.81 -26.53
C ALA A 82 -0.43 10.11 -27.56
N ASP A 83 0.42 11.08 -27.24
CA ASP A 83 1.61 11.44 -28.04
C ASP A 83 2.94 10.98 -27.43
N HIS A 84 4.02 11.11 -28.23
CA HIS A 84 5.36 10.71 -27.79
C HIS A 84 5.93 11.65 -26.73
N ASP A 85 5.53 12.92 -26.72
CA ASP A 85 6.09 13.89 -25.79
C ASP A 85 5.71 13.52 -24.36
N HIS A 86 4.43 13.31 -24.09
CA HIS A 86 3.93 12.94 -22.77
C HIS A 86 4.48 11.58 -22.32
N LEU A 87 4.49 10.57 -23.20
CA LEU A 87 5.02 9.25 -22.84
C LEU A 87 6.51 9.32 -22.47
N THR A 88 7.34 9.94 -23.32
CA THR A 88 8.79 10.02 -23.08
C THR A 88 9.13 10.94 -21.92
N ARG A 89 8.35 12.00 -21.70
CA ARG A 89 8.44 12.89 -20.55
C ARG A 89 8.15 12.15 -19.25
N ALA A 90 7.03 11.43 -19.18
CA ALA A 90 6.68 10.60 -18.02
C ALA A 90 7.79 9.61 -17.66
N LEU A 91 8.33 8.92 -18.68
CA LEU A 91 9.43 7.96 -18.51
C LEU A 91 10.72 8.63 -18.02
N ALA A 92 11.13 9.74 -18.62
CA ALA A 92 12.32 10.47 -18.22
C ALA A 92 12.22 10.94 -16.75
N TYR A 93 11.04 11.39 -16.34
CA TYR A 93 10.78 11.78 -14.96
C TYR A 93 10.72 10.61 -14.00
N ALA A 94 10.11 9.49 -14.39
CA ALA A 94 10.15 8.29 -13.59
C ALA A 94 11.59 7.81 -13.33
N VAL A 95 12.47 7.91 -14.32
CA VAL A 95 13.90 7.61 -14.13
C VAL A 95 14.55 8.62 -13.18
N GLY A 96 14.38 9.93 -13.42
CA GLY A 96 15.04 10.98 -12.63
C GLY A 96 14.55 11.10 -11.19
N LEU A 97 13.30 10.70 -10.93
CA LEU A 97 12.66 10.76 -9.61
C LEU A 97 12.59 9.39 -8.91
N GLU A 98 13.18 8.36 -9.52
CA GLU A 98 13.19 6.98 -9.01
C GLU A 98 11.77 6.43 -8.75
N CYS A 99 10.85 6.66 -9.69
CA CYS A 99 9.47 6.17 -9.60
C CYS A 99 9.38 4.66 -9.83
N ARG A 100 8.50 4.00 -9.08
CA ARG A 100 8.09 2.60 -9.28
C ARG A 100 7.35 2.42 -10.60
N ALA A 101 6.59 3.42 -11.01
CA ALA A 101 5.73 3.31 -12.17
C ALA A 101 5.41 4.65 -12.83
N VAL A 102 4.89 4.54 -14.05
CA VAL A 102 4.39 5.60 -14.91
C VAL A 102 2.94 5.30 -15.25
N ILE A 103 2.04 6.28 -15.15
CA ILE A 103 0.68 6.21 -15.70
C ILE A 103 0.52 7.30 -16.74
N LEU A 104 0.15 6.92 -17.97
CA LEU A 104 -0.24 7.86 -19.02
C LEU A 104 -1.74 7.78 -19.24
N VAL A 105 -2.45 8.86 -18.90
CA VAL A 105 -3.90 8.99 -19.08
C VAL A 105 -4.20 9.74 -20.38
N ALA A 106 -5.01 9.16 -21.27
CA ALA A 106 -5.45 9.81 -22.52
C ALA A 106 -6.84 9.33 -22.94
N GLU A 107 -7.50 9.94 -23.92
CA GLU A 107 -8.77 9.40 -24.46
C GLU A 107 -8.53 8.12 -25.26
N SER A 108 -7.37 7.99 -25.91
CA SER A 108 -6.97 6.78 -26.63
C SER A 108 -5.44 6.62 -26.72
N HIS A 109 -4.99 5.39 -26.98
CA HIS A 109 -3.56 5.06 -27.16
C HIS A 109 -3.35 4.38 -28.51
N ARG A 110 -2.25 4.71 -29.19
CA ARG A 110 -1.86 4.04 -30.45
C ARG A 110 -1.43 2.60 -30.19
N GLU A 111 -1.68 1.71 -31.15
CA GLU A 111 -1.24 0.30 -31.07
C GLU A 111 0.27 0.17 -30.82
N GLU A 112 1.08 1.09 -31.36
CA GLU A 112 2.52 1.13 -31.13
C GLU A 112 2.87 1.42 -29.66
N PHE A 113 2.11 2.29 -28.96
CA PHE A 113 2.33 2.57 -27.54
C PHE A 113 1.91 1.38 -26.69
N VAL A 114 0.79 0.74 -27.06
CA VAL A 114 0.33 -0.49 -26.43
C VAL A 114 1.41 -1.57 -26.53
N ALA A 115 1.96 -1.81 -27.72
CA ALA A 115 3.01 -2.79 -27.95
C ALA A 115 4.31 -2.46 -27.19
N VAL A 116 4.74 -1.18 -27.20
CA VAL A 116 5.90 -0.72 -26.43
C VAL A 116 5.68 -0.90 -24.94
N ALA A 117 4.49 -0.57 -24.42
CA ALA A 117 4.19 -0.68 -22.99
C ALA A 117 4.11 -2.13 -22.52
N ASP A 118 3.54 -3.03 -23.32
CA ASP A 118 3.50 -4.46 -23.01
C ASP A 118 4.92 -5.06 -22.95
N GLU A 119 5.74 -4.77 -23.97
CA GLU A 119 7.12 -5.25 -24.02
C GLU A 119 7.99 -4.61 -22.92
N TRP A 120 7.81 -3.32 -22.65
CA TRP A 120 8.44 -2.62 -21.54
C TRP A 120 8.08 -3.28 -20.21
N ASN A 121 6.80 -3.56 -19.96
CA ASN A 121 6.35 -4.21 -18.74
C ASN A 121 6.95 -5.61 -18.61
N ARG A 122 7.05 -6.37 -19.70
CA ARG A 122 7.72 -7.68 -19.69
C ARG A 122 9.17 -7.59 -19.22
N TYR A 123 9.93 -6.58 -19.68
CA TYR A 123 11.29 -6.36 -19.22
C TYR A 123 11.34 -5.79 -17.79
N SER A 124 10.47 -4.85 -17.47
CA SER A 124 10.38 -4.22 -16.16
C SER A 124 10.06 -5.24 -15.07
N GLU A 125 9.13 -6.16 -15.32
CA GLU A 125 8.86 -7.34 -14.50
C GLU A 125 10.12 -8.19 -14.33
N ALA A 126 10.92 -8.35 -15.38
CA ALA A 126 12.22 -9.00 -15.32
C ALA A 126 13.28 -8.22 -14.51
N TYR A 127 13.07 -6.94 -14.19
CA TYR A 127 13.92 -6.16 -13.26
C TYR A 127 13.34 -6.04 -11.84
N GLY A 128 12.20 -6.68 -11.54
CA GLY A 128 11.63 -6.71 -10.20
C GLY A 128 11.22 -5.32 -9.69
N GLN A 129 11.57 -4.99 -8.45
CA GLN A 129 11.24 -3.69 -7.81
C GLN A 129 12.03 -2.51 -8.40
N SER A 130 13.12 -2.78 -9.14
CA SER A 130 13.93 -1.74 -9.80
C SER A 130 13.44 -1.43 -11.22
N GLY A 131 12.51 -2.22 -11.76
CA GLY A 131 11.90 -1.94 -13.04
C GLY A 131 10.79 -0.90 -12.90
N ILE A 132 10.79 0.14 -13.75
CA ILE A 132 9.70 1.11 -13.84
C ILE A 132 8.54 0.46 -14.59
N ARG A 133 7.37 0.31 -13.98
CA ARG A 133 6.17 -0.21 -14.66
C ARG A 133 5.50 0.88 -15.49
N LEU A 134 4.89 0.53 -16.62
CA LEU A 134 4.21 1.46 -17.50
C LEU A 134 2.73 1.08 -17.62
N PHE A 135 1.86 2.02 -17.28
CA PHE A 135 0.42 1.89 -17.38
C PHE A 135 -0.10 2.86 -18.43
N LEU A 136 -0.88 2.35 -19.37
CA LEU A 136 -1.65 3.16 -20.31
C LEU A 136 -3.11 3.10 -19.89
N ALA A 137 -3.69 4.25 -19.57
CA ALA A 137 -5.08 4.36 -19.12
C ALA A 137 -5.88 5.21 -20.10
N ALA A 138 -7.09 4.75 -20.44
CA ALA A 138 -8.05 5.51 -21.20
C ALA A 138 -9.05 6.22 -20.26
N ILE A 139 -9.24 7.53 -20.40
CA ILE A 139 -10.35 8.27 -19.79
C ILE A 139 -11.53 8.32 -20.77
N GLU A 140 -12.71 7.94 -20.31
CA GLU A 140 -13.95 7.98 -21.09
C GLU A 140 -15.02 8.72 -20.29
N ALA A 141 -15.78 9.61 -20.93
CA ALA A 141 -16.96 10.26 -20.36
C ALA A 141 -18.23 9.79 -21.10
N GLY A 142 -19.34 9.68 -20.38
CA GLY A 142 -20.62 9.33 -20.99
C GLY A 142 -21.80 9.48 -20.05
N LYS A 143 -23.01 9.28 -20.58
CA LYS A 143 -24.27 9.49 -19.85
C LYS A 143 -25.28 8.39 -20.16
N ILE A 144 -26.28 8.26 -19.30
CA ILE A 144 -27.42 7.36 -19.47
C ILE A 144 -28.68 8.23 -19.57
N GLY A 145 -29.25 8.33 -20.78
CA GLY A 145 -30.35 9.25 -21.04
C GLY A 145 -29.94 10.71 -20.77
N ASP A 146 -30.71 11.39 -19.93
CA ASP A 146 -30.50 12.80 -19.52
C ASP A 146 -29.79 12.92 -18.15
N SER A 147 -29.04 11.91 -17.73
CA SER A 147 -28.25 11.98 -16.49
C SER A 147 -27.14 13.03 -16.59
N ASP A 148 -26.64 13.45 -15.42
CA ASP A 148 -25.33 14.09 -15.35
C ASP A 148 -24.26 13.18 -15.96
N PRO A 149 -23.20 13.76 -16.55
CA PRO A 149 -22.13 12.99 -17.16
C PRO A 149 -21.35 12.20 -16.10
N GLY A 150 -21.14 10.91 -16.37
CA GLY A 150 -20.21 10.07 -15.63
C GLY A 150 -18.89 9.91 -16.39
N TYR A 151 -17.88 9.40 -15.69
CA TYR A 151 -16.59 9.06 -16.27
C TYR A 151 -16.12 7.69 -15.80
N ARG A 152 -15.20 7.08 -16.55
CA ARG A 152 -14.44 5.92 -16.11
C ARG A 152 -13.02 5.95 -16.66
N PHE A 153 -12.11 5.34 -15.91
CA PHE A 153 -10.79 5.00 -16.42
C PHE A 153 -10.82 3.53 -16.83
N ARG A 154 -10.14 3.20 -17.91
CA ARG A 154 -9.97 1.82 -18.36
C ARG A 154 -8.50 1.55 -18.58
N MET A 155 -8.00 0.50 -17.96
CA MET A 155 -6.65 0.01 -18.24
C MET A 155 -6.58 -0.48 -19.69
N VAL A 156 -5.69 0.13 -20.47
CA VAL A 156 -5.37 -0.29 -21.84
C VAL A 156 -4.19 -1.25 -21.82
N VAL A 157 -3.14 -0.89 -21.06
CA VAL A 157 -1.98 -1.75 -20.78
C VAL A 157 -1.54 -1.56 -19.34
N GLY A 158 -1.17 -2.64 -18.69
CA GLY A 158 -0.50 -2.65 -17.39
C GLY A 158 0.33 -3.93 -17.24
N PRO A 159 1.18 -4.04 -16.20
CA PRO A 159 1.89 -5.27 -15.89
C PRO A 159 0.92 -6.41 -15.57
N ASN A 160 1.32 -7.64 -15.86
CA ASN A 160 0.47 -8.82 -15.66
C ASN A 160 0.39 -9.17 -14.18
N GLU A 161 -0.77 -8.99 -13.55
CA GLU A 161 -1.00 -9.35 -12.13
C GLU A 161 -0.79 -10.86 -11.87
N TRP A 162 -1.26 -11.73 -12.78
CA TRP A 162 -1.09 -13.19 -12.66
C TRP A 162 0.38 -13.65 -12.75
N LYS A 163 1.21 -12.94 -13.55
CA LYS A 163 2.66 -13.19 -13.61
C LYS A 163 3.39 -12.50 -12.48
N SER A 164 2.90 -11.37 -11.98
CA SER A 164 3.47 -10.68 -10.83
C SER A 164 3.40 -11.56 -9.58
N GLU A 165 2.25 -12.20 -9.30
CA GLU A 165 2.10 -13.12 -8.18
C GLU A 165 2.89 -14.43 -8.36
N ALA A 166 2.97 -14.98 -9.58
CA ALA A 166 3.76 -16.17 -9.89
C ALA A 166 5.28 -15.89 -9.91
N ALA A 167 5.72 -14.74 -10.42
CA ALA A 167 7.11 -14.31 -10.43
C ALA A 167 7.62 -13.91 -9.03
N THR A 168 6.72 -13.47 -8.15
CA THR A 168 7.03 -13.27 -6.73
C THR A 168 7.29 -14.62 -6.03
N ARG A 169 6.71 -15.72 -6.52
CA ARG A 169 6.94 -17.08 -6.01
C ARG A 169 8.15 -17.79 -6.63
N GLU A 170 8.55 -17.46 -7.87
CA GLU A 170 9.57 -18.23 -8.62
C GLU A 170 10.83 -17.47 -9.02
N ARG A 171 11.06 -16.22 -8.58
CA ARG A 171 12.34 -15.55 -8.86
C ARG A 171 13.38 -15.71 -7.74
N PRO A 172 14.65 -15.99 -8.09
CA PRO A 172 15.72 -16.00 -7.13
C PRO A 172 15.85 -14.61 -6.49
N LEU A 173 15.56 -14.52 -5.19
CA LEU A 173 15.82 -13.35 -4.34
C LEU A 173 17.20 -12.75 -4.70
N SER A 174 17.32 -11.42 -4.76
CA SER A 174 18.63 -10.76 -4.86
C SER A 174 19.52 -11.21 -3.70
N GLU A 175 20.84 -11.18 -3.81
CA GLU A 175 21.69 -11.63 -2.69
C GLU A 175 21.41 -10.82 -1.41
N ALA A 176 21.19 -9.50 -1.54
CA ALA A 176 20.81 -8.65 -0.43
C ALA A 176 19.44 -9.05 0.17
N ASP A 177 18.47 -9.44 -0.65
CA ASP A 177 17.19 -9.95 -0.18
C ASP A 177 17.32 -11.34 0.44
N ARG A 178 18.09 -12.26 -0.15
CA ARG A 178 18.38 -13.58 0.45
C ARG A 178 18.97 -13.42 1.83
N VAL A 179 19.97 -12.56 1.97
CA VAL A 179 20.62 -12.22 3.24
C VAL A 179 19.59 -11.65 4.20
N ARG A 180 18.85 -10.60 3.82
CA ARG A 180 17.84 -9.98 4.69
C ARG A 180 16.71 -10.93 5.09
N HIS A 181 16.28 -11.79 4.18
CA HIS A 181 15.24 -12.79 4.41
C HIS A 181 15.77 -13.91 5.31
N ALA A 182 17.02 -14.33 5.14
CA ALA A 182 17.69 -15.28 6.02
C ALA A 182 17.89 -14.71 7.43
N GLU A 183 18.35 -13.46 7.56
CA GLU A 183 18.51 -12.76 8.84
C GLU A 183 17.17 -12.62 9.58
N ARG A 184 16.08 -12.28 8.88
CA ARG A 184 14.74 -12.21 9.47
C ARG A 184 14.23 -13.59 9.88
N ARG A 185 14.41 -14.63 9.04
CA ARG A 185 14.08 -16.02 9.41
C ARG A 185 14.86 -16.50 10.64
N GLU A 186 16.15 -16.17 10.72
CA GLU A 186 16.98 -16.47 11.88
C GLU A 186 16.47 -15.75 13.14
N PHE A 187 16.13 -14.47 13.01
CA PHE A 187 15.55 -13.69 14.09
C PHE A 187 14.25 -14.31 14.61
N TRP A 188 13.32 -14.62 13.71
CA TRP A 188 12.03 -15.23 14.06
C TRP A 188 12.18 -16.62 14.66
N SER A 189 13.12 -17.43 14.16
CA SER A 189 13.42 -18.75 14.72
C SER A 189 13.97 -18.66 16.14
N GLY A 190 14.85 -17.69 16.40
CA GLY A 190 15.39 -17.44 17.74
C GLY A 190 14.32 -16.97 18.73
N LEU A 191 13.43 -16.07 18.31
CA LEU A 191 12.29 -15.66 19.12
C LEU A 191 11.32 -16.83 19.37
N GLN A 192 11.08 -17.66 18.36
CA GLN A 192 10.22 -18.84 18.47
C GLN A 192 10.75 -19.84 19.50
N GLU A 193 12.07 -20.05 19.59
CA GLU A 193 12.67 -20.86 20.68
C GLU A 193 12.24 -20.36 22.05
N VAL A 194 12.40 -19.05 22.28
CA VAL A 194 12.07 -18.42 23.56
C VAL A 194 10.58 -18.53 23.85
N MET A 195 9.73 -18.38 22.83
CA MET A 195 8.28 -18.51 22.95
C MET A 195 7.85 -19.96 23.25
N ARG A 196 8.48 -20.98 22.65
CA ARG A 196 8.16 -22.40 22.90
C ARG A 196 8.42 -22.85 24.32
N HIS A 197 9.41 -22.24 24.98
CA HIS A 197 9.75 -22.54 26.37
C HIS A 197 8.82 -21.85 27.39
N ARG A 198 7.81 -21.09 26.94
CA ARG A 198 6.81 -20.47 27.81
C ARG A 198 5.66 -21.44 28.08
N LYS A 199 5.06 -21.32 29.27
CA LYS A 199 3.96 -22.19 29.74
C LYS A 199 2.65 -21.99 28.99
N ARG A 200 2.42 -20.79 28.47
CA ARG A 200 1.22 -20.41 27.70
C ARG A 200 1.63 -20.20 26.26
N THR A 201 0.81 -20.63 25.31
CA THR A 201 1.02 -20.36 23.88
C THR A 201 0.17 -19.17 23.44
N ILE A 202 0.79 -18.17 22.81
CA ILE A 202 0.11 -17.05 22.14
C ILE A 202 0.46 -17.16 20.65
N GLY A 203 -0.41 -17.83 19.90
CA GLY A 203 -0.18 -18.10 18.48
C GLY A 203 1.10 -18.90 18.21
N THR A 204 1.44 -19.01 16.92
CA THR A 204 2.72 -19.56 16.48
C THR A 204 3.39 -18.54 15.59
N ILE A 205 4.69 -18.34 15.77
CA ILE A 205 5.48 -17.55 14.82
C ILE A 205 5.59 -18.38 13.54
N ALA A 206 4.71 -18.09 12.58
CA ALA A 206 4.79 -18.66 11.24
C ALA A 206 6.06 -18.10 10.59
N GLY A 207 7.10 -18.92 10.50
CA GLY A 207 8.40 -18.55 9.95
C GLY A 207 8.25 -17.97 8.55
N GLY A 208 8.41 -16.66 8.45
CA GLY A 208 8.38 -15.91 7.21
C GLY A 208 9.61 -15.04 7.08
N ASP A 209 9.74 -14.37 5.96
CA ASP A 209 10.81 -13.43 5.67
C ASP A 209 10.36 -11.97 5.74
N TYR A 210 9.12 -11.71 6.18
CA TYR A 210 8.58 -10.38 6.43
C TYR A 210 9.18 -9.73 7.68
N SER A 211 9.09 -8.40 7.76
CA SER A 211 9.49 -7.61 8.93
C SER A 211 8.45 -7.63 10.05
N TRP A 212 7.38 -8.42 9.92
CA TRP A 212 6.39 -8.67 10.95
C TRP A 212 5.95 -10.14 10.95
N VAL A 213 5.40 -10.60 12.07
CA VAL A 213 4.73 -11.90 12.19
C VAL A 213 3.49 -11.74 13.06
N SER A 214 2.34 -12.10 12.48
CA SER A 214 1.05 -12.14 13.19
C SER A 214 0.94 -13.41 14.04
N LEU A 215 0.44 -13.25 15.26
CA LEU A 215 0.18 -14.35 16.19
C LEU A 215 -1.31 -14.64 16.34
N ILE A 216 -2.12 -13.59 16.41
CA ILE A 216 -3.56 -13.68 16.64
C ILE A 216 -4.25 -12.73 15.66
N ASN A 217 -5.21 -13.27 14.92
CA ASN A 217 -6.12 -12.50 14.08
C ASN A 217 -7.53 -12.68 14.64
N LYS A 218 -8.21 -11.58 14.96
CA LYS A 218 -9.59 -11.56 15.45
C LYS A 218 -10.36 -10.44 14.77
N GLY A 219 -11.05 -10.78 13.68
CA GLY A 219 -11.69 -9.79 12.82
C GLY A 219 -10.67 -8.74 12.34
N PRO A 220 -10.92 -7.44 12.57
CA PRO A 220 -10.01 -6.36 12.15
C PRO A 220 -8.75 -6.25 13.03
N PHE A 221 -8.64 -7.01 14.11
CA PHE A 221 -7.52 -6.94 15.05
C PHE A 221 -6.45 -7.99 14.73
N ASN A 222 -5.21 -7.54 14.52
CA ASN A 222 -4.05 -8.38 14.27
C ASN A 222 -2.95 -8.08 15.31
N LEU A 223 -2.74 -9.04 16.22
CA LEU A 223 -1.68 -8.98 17.22
C LEU A 223 -0.40 -9.57 16.64
N GLN A 224 0.65 -8.76 16.54
CA GLN A 224 1.86 -9.11 15.81
C GLN A 224 3.14 -8.63 16.48
N PHE A 225 4.24 -9.28 16.12
CA PHE A 225 5.59 -8.73 16.30
C PHE A 225 5.98 -7.94 15.06
N ALA A 226 6.77 -6.88 15.24
CA ALA A 226 7.45 -6.18 14.15
C ALA A 226 8.94 -6.00 14.47
N VAL A 227 9.80 -6.09 13.47
CA VAL A 227 11.25 -5.99 13.59
C VAL A 227 11.84 -5.07 12.53
N THR A 228 12.87 -4.34 12.94
CA THR A 228 13.72 -3.50 12.09
C THR A 228 15.17 -3.96 12.24
N THR A 229 16.09 -3.35 11.51
CA THR A 229 17.53 -3.68 11.60
C THR A 229 18.06 -3.60 13.03
N LYS A 230 17.54 -2.67 13.85
CA LYS A 230 18.10 -2.33 15.18
C LYS A 230 17.15 -2.54 16.36
N SER A 231 15.86 -2.70 16.13
CA SER A 231 14.85 -2.79 17.19
C SER A 231 13.67 -3.69 16.80
N SER A 232 12.85 -4.06 17.77
CA SER A 232 11.61 -4.82 17.62
C SER A 232 10.53 -4.32 18.57
N ARG A 233 9.28 -4.62 18.26
CA ARG A 233 8.12 -4.20 19.05
C ARG A 233 6.99 -5.22 18.98
N VAL A 234 6.09 -5.14 19.94
CA VAL A 234 4.75 -5.76 19.88
C VAL A 234 3.77 -4.72 19.36
N GLU A 235 2.83 -5.13 18.53
CA GLU A 235 1.90 -4.24 17.86
C GLU A 235 0.52 -4.90 17.73
N LEU A 236 -0.53 -4.13 17.98
CA LEU A 236 -1.89 -4.42 17.56
C LEU A 236 -2.16 -3.55 16.35
N ARG A 237 -2.39 -4.19 15.20
CA ARG A 237 -2.82 -3.53 13.97
C ARG A 237 -4.33 -3.69 13.84
N ILE A 238 -5.02 -2.58 13.56
CA ILE A 238 -6.47 -2.51 13.36
C ILE A 238 -6.69 -2.22 11.87
N GLU A 239 -7.15 -3.23 11.15
CA GLU A 239 -7.31 -3.17 9.70
C GLU A 239 -8.47 -4.03 9.20
N SER A 240 -9.47 -3.36 8.64
CA SER A 240 -10.53 -3.91 7.81
C SER A 240 -10.61 -3.18 6.46
N ALA A 241 -11.56 -3.59 5.62
CA ALA A 241 -11.90 -2.89 4.38
C ALA A 241 -12.34 -1.43 4.60
N ASP A 242 -12.94 -1.13 5.76
CA ASP A 242 -13.57 0.14 6.10
C ASP A 242 -12.70 0.97 7.04
N ARG A 243 -12.34 2.18 6.60
CA ARG A 243 -11.55 3.13 7.40
C ARG A 243 -12.31 3.62 8.63
N GLU A 244 -13.61 3.89 8.50
CA GLU A 244 -14.40 4.43 9.61
C GLU A 244 -14.61 3.38 10.69
N GLU A 245 -14.75 2.11 10.31
CA GLU A 245 -14.71 0.99 11.24
C GLU A 245 -13.37 0.93 11.99
N ASN A 246 -12.23 0.99 11.27
CA ASN A 246 -10.90 0.98 11.90
C ASN A 246 -10.70 2.16 12.86
N ASN A 247 -11.22 3.33 12.51
CA ASN A 247 -11.17 4.54 13.35
C ASN A 247 -12.01 4.38 14.61
N ARG A 248 -13.25 3.90 14.48
CA ARG A 248 -14.15 3.66 15.61
C ARG A 248 -13.56 2.66 16.59
N LEU A 249 -13.06 1.52 16.09
CA LEU A 249 -12.46 0.48 16.92
C LEU A 249 -11.20 0.97 17.64
N PHE A 250 -10.39 1.80 16.98
CA PHE A 250 -9.24 2.44 17.63
C PHE A 250 -9.69 3.39 18.73
N ASP A 251 -10.69 4.23 18.48
CA ASP A 251 -11.18 5.22 19.44
C ASP A 251 -11.78 4.54 20.68
N GLU A 252 -12.55 3.45 20.50
CA GLU A 252 -13.10 2.64 21.60
C GLU A 252 -12.00 2.01 22.48
N LEU A 253 -10.90 1.54 21.88
CA LEU A 253 -9.73 1.08 22.64
C LEU A 253 -9.02 2.24 23.34
N HIS A 254 -8.92 3.40 22.68
CA HIS A 254 -8.26 4.58 23.22
C HIS A 254 -9.02 5.19 24.40
N GLU A 255 -10.35 5.09 24.44
CA GLU A 255 -11.16 5.45 25.62
C GLU A 255 -10.79 4.62 26.86
N ASN A 256 -10.31 3.40 26.66
CA ASN A 256 -9.82 2.52 27.73
C ASN A 256 -8.30 2.59 27.94
N ARG A 257 -7.61 3.54 27.28
CA ARG A 257 -6.14 3.66 27.30
C ARG A 257 -5.54 3.59 28.70
N GLU A 258 -6.06 4.37 29.64
CA GLU A 258 -5.51 4.42 31.00
C GLU A 258 -5.61 3.07 31.70
N LYS A 259 -6.74 2.36 31.54
CA LYS A 259 -6.93 1.03 32.12
C LYS A 259 -5.96 0.02 31.50
N ILE A 260 -5.80 0.07 30.18
CA ILE A 260 -4.90 -0.81 29.41
C ILE A 260 -3.44 -0.56 29.86
N GLU A 261 -2.99 0.69 29.92
CA GLU A 261 -1.62 1.05 30.29
C GLU A 261 -1.31 0.75 31.77
N VAL A 262 -2.28 0.91 32.67
CA VAL A 262 -2.16 0.49 34.08
C VAL A 262 -2.03 -1.04 34.18
N ALA A 263 -2.86 -1.80 33.47
CA ALA A 263 -2.78 -3.27 33.46
C ALA A 263 -1.45 -3.76 32.85
N LEU A 264 -0.96 -3.08 31.81
CA LEU A 264 0.31 -3.38 31.15
C LEU A 264 1.52 -3.00 32.01
N GLY A 265 1.38 -1.98 32.85
CA GLY A 265 2.44 -1.39 33.67
C GLY A 265 3.42 -0.51 32.88
N THR A 266 3.00 0.00 31.72
CA THR A 266 3.78 0.90 30.86
C THR A 266 2.87 1.64 29.88
N THR A 267 3.39 2.69 29.23
CA THR A 267 2.67 3.48 28.24
C THR A 267 2.79 2.88 26.85
N LEU A 268 1.73 2.99 26.06
CA LEU A 268 1.67 2.54 24.67
C LEU A 268 1.82 3.71 23.70
N GLU A 269 2.29 3.41 22.49
CA GLU A 269 2.26 4.35 21.37
C GLU A 269 0.98 4.11 20.56
N TRP A 270 0.09 5.10 20.58
CA TRP A 270 -1.21 5.09 19.91
C TRP A 270 -1.12 5.89 18.61
N VAL A 271 -1.11 5.21 17.47
CA VAL A 271 -0.86 5.83 16.17
C VAL A 271 -2.11 5.69 15.30
N LYS A 272 -2.87 6.79 15.26
CA LYS A 272 -3.98 7.04 14.34
C LYS A 272 -3.58 8.18 13.41
N LYS A 273 -3.43 7.87 12.13
CA LYS A 273 -2.93 8.80 11.11
C LYS A 273 -4.03 9.01 10.07
N LYS A 274 -4.41 10.26 9.81
CA LYS A 274 -5.56 10.60 8.95
C LYS A 274 -5.39 10.09 7.52
N GLU A 275 -4.14 10.00 7.08
CA GLU A 275 -3.71 9.54 5.77
C GLU A 275 -3.73 8.01 5.60
N HIS A 276 -3.88 7.22 6.67
CA HIS A 276 -3.86 5.76 6.58
C HIS A 276 -5.20 5.13 6.95
N ARG A 277 -5.58 4.08 6.22
CA ARG A 277 -6.78 3.28 6.52
C ARG A 277 -6.65 2.47 7.83
N SER A 278 -5.45 1.98 8.12
CA SER A 278 -5.17 1.14 9.29
C SER A 278 -4.61 1.96 10.44
N ASN A 279 -4.99 1.55 11.65
CA ASN A 279 -4.52 2.14 12.90
C ASN A 279 -3.61 1.14 13.62
N ARG A 280 -2.73 1.63 14.49
CA ARG A 280 -1.83 0.76 15.25
C ARG A 280 -1.60 1.24 16.67
N ILE A 281 -1.46 0.28 17.57
CA ILE A 281 -1.07 0.49 18.97
C ILE A 281 0.16 -0.37 19.18
N HIS A 282 1.28 0.19 19.66
CA HIS A 282 2.50 -0.59 19.80
C HIS A 282 3.31 -0.25 21.03
N TRP A 283 4.20 -1.19 21.36
CA TRP A 283 5.13 -1.05 22.46
C TRP A 283 6.49 -1.64 22.10
N THR A 284 7.52 -0.80 22.22
CA THR A 284 8.92 -1.21 22.10
C THR A 284 9.46 -1.51 23.51
N PRO A 285 9.66 -2.78 23.89
CA PRO A 285 10.16 -3.09 25.24
C PRO A 285 11.60 -2.62 25.42
N LYS A 286 11.96 -2.29 26.67
CA LYS A 286 13.34 -1.94 27.01
C LYS A 286 14.27 -3.13 26.70
N GLY A 287 15.34 -2.87 25.97
CA GLY A 287 16.27 -3.91 25.51
C GLY A 287 15.82 -4.63 24.24
N ALA A 288 14.80 -4.12 23.52
CA ALA A 288 14.42 -4.63 22.22
C ALA A 288 15.62 -4.70 21.27
N CYS A 289 15.71 -5.81 20.54
CA CYS A 289 16.76 -6.09 19.57
C CYS A 289 16.20 -6.07 18.15
N GLY A 290 17.03 -5.76 17.17
CA GLY A 290 16.71 -5.88 15.75
C GLY A 290 17.28 -7.16 15.13
N TYR A 291 16.90 -7.43 13.88
CA TYR A 291 17.36 -8.63 13.18
C TYR A 291 18.86 -8.60 12.82
N ARG A 292 19.54 -7.45 12.92
CA ARG A 292 21.01 -7.33 12.82
C ARG A 292 21.68 -6.94 14.15
N SER A 293 21.00 -7.08 15.28
CA SER A 293 21.64 -6.91 16.59
C SER A 293 22.62 -8.05 16.88
N SER A 294 23.62 -7.79 17.72
CA SER A 294 24.59 -8.81 18.15
C SER A 294 23.91 -9.99 18.85
N ALA A 295 24.53 -11.17 18.83
CA ALA A 295 23.96 -12.38 19.46
C ALA A 295 23.65 -12.22 20.96
N PRO A 296 24.50 -11.57 21.79
CA PRO A 296 24.15 -11.28 23.18
C PRO A 296 22.91 -10.38 23.29
N ALA A 297 22.83 -9.31 22.49
CA ALA A 297 21.68 -8.41 22.48
C ALA A 297 20.40 -9.12 22.02
N ARG A 298 20.48 -10.06 21.07
CA ARG A 298 19.33 -10.86 20.64
C ARG A 298 18.84 -11.80 21.74
N THR A 299 19.72 -12.40 22.53
CA THR A 299 19.36 -13.30 23.62
C THR A 299 18.48 -12.62 24.67
N ASP A 300 18.87 -11.42 25.11
CA ASP A 300 18.10 -10.65 26.09
C ASP A 300 16.87 -10.00 25.44
N GLY A 301 17.03 -9.49 24.22
CA GLY A 301 15.93 -8.86 23.49
C GLY A 301 14.80 -9.83 23.15
N TYR A 302 15.07 -11.10 22.84
CA TYR A 302 14.01 -12.09 22.63
C TYR A 302 13.19 -12.35 23.90
N LYS A 303 13.84 -12.39 25.06
CA LYS A 303 13.14 -12.55 26.35
C LYS A 303 12.24 -11.34 26.60
N ALA A 304 12.79 -10.14 26.44
CA ALA A 304 12.05 -8.89 26.61
C ALA A 304 10.85 -8.80 25.66
N LEU A 305 11.03 -9.17 24.39
CA LEU A 305 9.99 -9.14 23.36
C LEU A 305 8.91 -10.20 23.62
N ALA A 306 9.30 -11.41 24.01
CA ALA A 306 8.36 -12.45 24.43
C ALA A 306 7.53 -11.97 25.64
N ASP A 307 8.18 -11.55 26.72
CA ASP A 307 7.50 -11.06 27.93
C ASP A 307 6.56 -9.88 27.62
N ALA A 308 6.97 -8.99 26.73
CA ALA A 308 6.15 -7.89 26.26
C ALA A 308 4.87 -8.40 25.58
N MET A 309 4.96 -9.42 24.71
CA MET A 309 3.78 -9.97 24.03
C MET A 309 2.79 -10.61 24.99
N TYR A 310 3.25 -11.33 26.03
CA TYR A 310 2.34 -11.90 27.03
C TYR A 310 1.58 -10.81 27.77
N LYS A 311 2.28 -9.74 28.20
CA LYS A 311 1.65 -8.61 28.89
C LYS A 311 0.73 -7.82 27.97
N PHE A 312 1.16 -7.59 26.73
CA PHE A 312 0.42 -6.84 25.73
C PHE A 312 -0.88 -7.56 25.34
N HIS A 313 -0.80 -8.88 25.16
CA HIS A 313 -1.97 -9.74 25.02
C HIS A 313 -2.93 -9.62 26.21
N ASP A 314 -2.43 -9.79 27.44
CA ASP A 314 -3.27 -9.79 28.64
C ASP A 314 -3.95 -8.44 28.90
N ALA A 315 -3.27 -7.35 28.55
CA ALA A 315 -3.81 -6.01 28.70
C ALA A 315 -4.85 -5.66 27.62
N LEU A 316 -4.71 -6.16 26.37
CA LEU A 316 -5.58 -5.75 25.25
C LEU A 316 -6.73 -6.72 24.98
N MET A 317 -6.53 -8.03 25.14
CA MET A 317 -7.52 -9.03 24.74
C MET A 317 -8.88 -8.88 25.43
N PRO A 318 -8.98 -8.57 26.73
CA PRO A 318 -10.28 -8.36 27.38
C PRO A 318 -11.08 -7.19 26.79
N HIS A 319 -10.39 -6.17 26.25
CA HIS A 319 -11.02 -5.04 25.59
C HIS A 319 -11.40 -5.39 24.15
N ILE A 320 -10.50 -6.06 23.42
CA ILE A 320 -10.80 -6.55 22.07
C ILE A 320 -12.03 -7.47 22.09
N GLU A 321 -12.12 -8.40 23.03
CA GLU A 321 -13.26 -9.32 23.18
C GLU A 321 -14.62 -8.66 23.35
N GLN A 322 -14.70 -7.40 23.75
CA GLN A 322 -15.95 -6.65 23.88
C GLN A 322 -16.38 -5.97 22.57
N LEU A 323 -15.47 -5.89 21.59
CA LEU A 323 -15.66 -5.15 20.34
C LEU A 323 -15.93 -6.05 19.13
N VAL A 324 -15.78 -7.37 19.28
CA VAL A 324 -15.90 -8.39 18.21
C VAL A 324 -16.99 -9.40 18.48
#